data_AF-A0A973HY90-F1
#
_entry.id   AF-A0A973HY90-F1
#
_cell.length_a   1.000
_cell.length_b   1.000
_cell.length_c   1.000
_cell.angle_alpha   90.00
_cell.angle_beta   90.00
_cell.angle_gamma   90.00
#
_symmetry.space_group_name_H-M   'P 1'
#
loop_
_entity.id
_entity.type
_entity.pdbx_description
1 polymer ?
#
loop_
_entity_poly.entity_id
_entity_poly.type
_entity_poly.pdbx_seq_one_letter_code
_entity_poly.pdbx_strand_id
1 'polypeptide(L)'
;MQTYLDLVTDVLENGVRKGDRTGTGTRALFGRQIRFDLQAGFPLLTTKKIHLKSVIHELLWFISGETNVKPLQQAGVRIWDEWADPETGDLGPIYGAQWRKWEGAGGRVVDQLQDVVNEIRANPDSRRLIVSAWNAALIEDMALPPCH
;
A
#
# COMPACT_ATOMS: atom_id res chain seq x y z
N MET A 1 4.71 -14.19 14.57
CA MET A 1 3.83 -14.67 13.48
C MET A 1 2.45 -15.12 13.94
N GLN A 2 2.31 -15.64 15.17
CA GLN A 2 1.03 -16.05 15.75
C GLN A 2 -0.08 -14.98 15.57
N THR A 3 0.26 -13.70 15.78
CA THR A 3 -0.64 -12.56 15.56
C THR A 3 -1.35 -12.54 14.20
N TYR A 4 -0.67 -12.92 13.11
CA TYR A 4 -1.30 -13.02 11.78
C TYR A 4 -2.20 -14.26 11.69
N LEU A 5 -1.77 -15.40 12.22
CA LEU A 5 -2.58 -16.62 12.23
C LEU A 5 -3.85 -16.44 13.06
N ASP A 6 -3.77 -15.76 14.20
CA ASP A 6 -4.92 -15.46 15.06
C ASP A 6 -5.94 -14.58 14.31
N LEU A 7 -5.47 -13.57 13.56
CA LEU A 7 -6.34 -12.75 12.71
C LEU A 7 -7.02 -13.59 11.62
N VAL A 8 -6.28 -14.49 10.97
CA VAL A 8 -6.84 -15.38 9.95
C VAL A 8 -7.88 -16.32 10.56
N THR A 9 -7.60 -16.92 11.72
CA THR A 9 -8.54 -17.78 12.45
C THR A 9 -9.81 -17.01 12.82
N ASP A 10 -9.70 -15.80 13.36
CA ASP A 10 -10.87 -14.97 13.69
C ASP A 10 -11.75 -14.71 12.46
N VAL A 11 -11.14 -14.36 11.30
CA VAL A 11 -11.89 -14.18 10.04
C VAL A 11 -12.58 -15.48 9.59
N LEU A 12 -11.92 -16.62 9.73
CA LEU A 12 -12.50 -17.91 9.33
C LEU A 12 -13.65 -18.34 10.24
N GLU A 13 -13.52 -18.18 11.55
CA GLU A 13 -14.50 -18.63 12.54
C GLU A 13 -15.67 -17.65 12.67
N ASN A 14 -15.39 -16.35 12.72
CA ASN A 14 -16.37 -15.32 13.08
C ASN A 14 -16.77 -14.41 11.91
N GLY A 15 -16.12 -14.53 10.75
CA GLY A 15 -16.39 -13.68 9.59
C GLY A 15 -17.78 -13.92 8.96
N VAL A 16 -18.46 -12.83 8.62
CA VAL A 16 -19.74 -12.87 7.92
C VAL A 16 -19.51 -13.07 6.43
N ARG A 17 -20.30 -13.92 5.77
CA ARG A 17 -20.24 -14.08 4.32
C ARG A 17 -20.73 -12.81 3.62
N LYS A 18 -19.94 -12.29 2.68
CA LYS A 18 -20.28 -11.12 1.87
C LYS A 18 -19.92 -11.36 0.41
N GLY A 19 -20.70 -10.80 -0.51
CA GLY A 19 -20.26 -10.65 -1.90
C GLY A 19 -19.11 -9.64 -2.00
N ASP A 20 -18.43 -9.64 -3.14
CA ASP A 20 -17.38 -8.68 -3.48
C ASP A 20 -17.43 -8.33 -4.98
N ARG A 21 -16.69 -7.29 -5.40
CA ARG A 21 -16.70 -6.78 -6.78
C ARG A 21 -16.26 -7.82 -7.83
N THR A 22 -15.46 -8.82 -7.44
CA THR A 22 -15.01 -9.88 -8.35
C THR A 22 -16.04 -11.01 -8.52
N GLY A 23 -17.08 -11.04 -7.69
CA GLY A 23 -18.10 -12.11 -7.70
C GLY A 23 -17.64 -13.42 -7.04
N THR A 24 -16.49 -13.42 -6.35
CA THR A 24 -15.92 -14.63 -5.71
C THR A 24 -16.60 -14.94 -4.37
N GLY A 25 -16.94 -13.91 -3.60
CA GLY A 25 -17.42 -13.99 -2.23
C GLY A 25 -16.28 -14.05 -1.19
N THR A 26 -16.56 -13.51 0.00
CA THR A 26 -15.59 -13.38 1.10
C THR A 26 -16.22 -13.77 2.44
N ARG A 27 -15.38 -14.12 3.42
CA ARG A 27 -15.71 -14.01 4.85
C ARG A 27 -15.04 -12.75 5.38
N ALA A 28 -15.80 -11.88 6.02
CA ALA A 28 -15.31 -10.55 6.39
C ALA A 28 -15.62 -10.19 7.84
N LEU A 29 -14.66 -9.51 8.46
CA LEU A 29 -14.78 -8.78 9.71
C LEU A 29 -14.38 -7.33 9.46
N PHE A 30 -14.91 -6.40 10.24
CA PHE A 30 -14.58 -4.97 10.15
C PHE A 30 -13.96 -4.48 11.46
N GLY A 31 -12.91 -3.67 11.36
CA GLY A 31 -12.20 -3.13 12.52
C GLY A 31 -11.39 -4.19 13.26
N ARG A 32 -10.18 -4.48 12.77
CA ARG A 32 -9.19 -5.31 13.46
C ARG A 32 -7.86 -4.59 13.51
N GLN A 33 -7.12 -4.82 14.60
CA GLN A 33 -5.80 -4.26 14.80
C GLN A 33 -4.85 -5.39 15.21
N ILE A 34 -3.68 -5.39 14.58
CA ILE A 34 -2.55 -6.23 14.94
C ILE A 34 -1.34 -5.33 15.16
N ARG A 35 -0.40 -5.78 15.99
CA ARG A 35 0.84 -5.04 16.30
C ARG A 35 2.01 -6.01 16.24
N PHE A 36 3.14 -5.52 15.72
CA PHE A 36 4.39 -6.26 15.67
C PHE A 36 5.48 -5.42 16.32
N ASP A 37 6.21 -6.00 17.26
CA ASP A 37 7.44 -5.40 17.78
C ASP A 37 8.60 -5.71 16.84
N LEU A 38 9.14 -4.69 16.19
CA LEU A 38 10.24 -4.83 15.23
C LEU A 38 11.59 -5.09 15.91
N GLN A 39 11.73 -4.84 17.22
CA GLN A 39 12.93 -5.20 17.97
C GLN A 39 13.02 -6.71 18.20
N ALA A 40 11.88 -7.41 18.25
CA ALA A 40 11.81 -8.86 18.36
C ALA A 40 12.14 -9.60 17.04
N GLY A 41 12.15 -8.89 15.91
CA GLY A 41 12.53 -9.41 14.60
C GLY A 41 11.69 -8.87 13.46
N PHE A 42 12.07 -9.21 12.22
CA PHE A 42 11.35 -8.79 11.03
C PHE A 42 10.08 -9.64 10.83
N PRO A 43 8.86 -9.05 10.79
CA PRO A 43 7.59 -9.79 10.79
C PRO A 43 7.23 -10.37 9.41
N LEU A 44 8.18 -11.03 8.74
CA LEU A 44 7.92 -11.77 7.51
C LEU A 44 7.27 -13.11 7.85
N LEU A 45 6.14 -13.41 7.19
CA LEU A 45 5.46 -14.69 7.31
C LEU A 45 6.43 -15.85 7.07
N THR A 46 6.46 -16.79 8.02
CA THR A 46 7.29 -18.01 7.95
C THR A 46 6.46 -19.27 7.67
N THR A 47 5.14 -19.20 7.83
CA THR A 47 4.20 -20.31 7.61
C THR A 47 3.89 -20.57 6.14
N LYS A 48 4.28 -19.64 5.26
CA LYS A 48 4.35 -19.82 3.81
C LYS A 48 5.51 -18.99 3.26
N LYS A 49 6.13 -19.46 2.18
CA LYS A 49 7.20 -18.70 1.52
C LYS A 49 6.63 -17.41 0.90
N ILE A 50 7.19 -16.27 1.27
CA ILE A 50 6.84 -14.97 0.68
C ILE A 50 7.84 -14.63 -0.42
N HIS A 51 7.34 -14.11 -1.54
CA HIS A 51 8.19 -13.61 -2.62
C HIS A 51 8.74 -12.22 -2.26
N LEU A 52 9.72 -12.19 -1.35
CA LEU A 52 10.28 -10.96 -0.75
C LEU A 52 10.84 -9.98 -1.80
N LYS A 53 11.35 -10.49 -2.93
CA LYS A 53 11.81 -9.68 -4.06
C LYS A 53 10.73 -8.70 -4.53
N SER A 54 9.49 -9.16 -4.70
CA SER A 54 8.38 -8.29 -5.11
C SER A 54 8.10 -7.19 -4.10
N VAL A 55 8.06 -7.53 -2.81
CA VAL A 55 7.80 -6.57 -1.72
C VAL A 55 8.86 -5.46 -1.68
N ILE A 56 10.13 -5.82 -1.82
CA ILE A 56 11.23 -4.84 -1.81
C ILE A 56 11.14 -3.92 -3.03
N HIS A 57 10.99 -4.47 -4.23
CA HIS A 57 10.94 -3.66 -5.46
C HIS A 57 9.70 -2.77 -5.52
N GLU A 58 8.55 -3.24 -5.05
CA GLU A 58 7.33 -2.44 -4.94
C GLU A 58 7.52 -1.26 -3.98
N LEU A 59 8.10 -1.48 -2.79
CA LEU A 59 8.34 -0.38 -1.85
C LEU A 59 9.31 0.65 -2.43
N LEU A 60 10.39 0.23 -3.09
CA LEU A 60 11.33 1.13 -3.75
C LEU A 60 10.66 1.94 -4.88
N TRP A 61 9.77 1.30 -5.63
CA TRP A 61 8.99 1.91 -6.70
C TRP A 61 7.97 2.95 -6.17
N PHE A 62 7.28 2.65 -5.07
CA PHE A 62 6.45 3.66 -4.38
C PHE A 62 7.29 4.84 -3.89
N ILE A 63 8.44 4.57 -3.25
CA ILE A 63 9.33 5.61 -2.74
C ILE A 63 9.87 6.47 -3.88
N SER A 64 10.13 5.94 -5.08
CA SER A 64 10.58 6.75 -6.22
C SER A 64 9.48 7.66 -6.78
N GLY A 65 8.22 7.44 -6.41
CA GLY A 65 7.06 8.16 -6.94
C GLY A 65 6.67 7.71 -8.35
N GLU A 66 7.08 6.50 -8.73
CA GLU A 66 6.72 5.89 -10.02
C GLU A 66 5.31 5.30 -9.94
N THR A 67 4.62 5.30 -11.08
CA THR A 67 3.28 4.72 -11.24
C THR A 67 3.13 3.86 -12.49
N ASN A 68 4.19 3.74 -13.30
CA ASN A 68 4.26 2.82 -14.42
C ASN A 68 4.88 1.48 -14.01
N VAL A 69 4.36 0.35 -14.50
CA VAL A 69 4.84 -1.00 -14.14
C VAL A 69 6.17 -1.40 -14.78
N LYS A 70 6.65 -0.68 -15.81
CA LYS A 70 7.87 -1.07 -16.56
C LYS A 70 9.10 -1.29 -15.68
N PRO A 71 9.44 -0.43 -14.69
CA PRO A 71 10.58 -0.69 -13.80
C PRO A 71 10.41 -1.95 -12.93
N LEU A 72 9.19 -2.26 -12.51
CA LEU A 72 8.89 -3.50 -11.79
C LEU A 72 9.10 -4.72 -12.70
N GLN A 73 8.58 -4.65 -13.94
CA GLN A 73 8.72 -5.72 -14.93
C GLN A 73 10.18 -5.98 -15.30
N GLN A 74 10.99 -4.92 -15.45
CA GLN A 74 12.45 -5.01 -15.66
C GLN A 74 13.15 -5.72 -14.49
N ALA A 75 12.68 -5.50 -13.26
CA ALA A 75 13.13 -6.24 -12.09
C ALA A 75 12.54 -7.65 -11.98
N GLY A 76 11.68 -8.09 -12.92
CA GLY A 76 11.01 -9.39 -12.89
C GLY A 76 9.88 -9.47 -11.86
N VAL A 77 9.25 -8.34 -11.54
CA VAL A 77 8.10 -8.21 -10.64
C VAL A 77 6.87 -7.83 -11.46
N ARG A 78 5.78 -8.60 -11.30
CA ARG A 78 4.57 -8.53 -12.14
C ARG A 78 3.27 -8.37 -11.35
N ILE A 79 3.37 -8.05 -10.07
CA ILE A 79 2.22 -8.04 -9.13
C ILE A 79 1.18 -6.94 -9.42
N TRP A 80 1.48 -6.02 -10.35
CA TRP A 80 0.63 -4.93 -10.78
C TRP A 80 0.19 -5.05 -12.26
N ASP A 81 0.61 -6.12 -12.97
CA ASP A 81 0.40 -6.26 -14.41
C ASP A 81 -1.10 -6.28 -14.76
N GLU A 82 -1.96 -6.88 -13.94
CA GLU A 82 -3.39 -7.03 -14.21
C GLU A 82 -4.21 -5.73 -14.11
N TRP A 83 -3.62 -4.66 -13.55
CA TRP A 83 -4.29 -3.36 -13.39
C TRP A 83 -3.68 -2.26 -14.24
N ALA A 84 -2.49 -2.50 -14.79
CA ALA A 84 -1.81 -1.53 -15.63
C ALA A 84 -2.54 -1.40 -16.97
N ASP A 85 -2.54 -0.18 -17.50
CA ASP A 85 -2.98 0.05 -18.87
C ASP A 85 -2.16 -0.84 -19.84
N PRO A 86 -2.80 -1.66 -20.70
CA PRO A 86 -2.10 -2.64 -21.52
C PRO A 86 -1.13 -2.05 -22.55
N GLU A 87 -1.33 -0.79 -22.95
CA GLU A 87 -0.52 -0.12 -23.99
C GLU A 87 0.65 0.64 -23.35
N THR A 88 0.38 1.36 -22.26
CA THR A 88 1.31 2.30 -21.65
C THR A 88 2.04 1.71 -20.44
N GLY A 89 1.37 0.82 -19.69
CA GLY A 89 1.80 0.32 -18.39
C GLY A 89 1.48 1.24 -17.21
N ASP A 90 0.67 2.28 -17.42
CA ASP A 90 0.33 3.26 -16.38
C ASP A 90 -0.80 2.76 -15.45
N LEU A 91 -0.72 3.15 -14.18
CA LEU A 91 -1.72 2.84 -13.15
C LEU A 91 -2.49 4.08 -12.66
N GLY A 92 -2.27 5.23 -13.27
CA GLY A 92 -2.77 6.52 -12.77
C GLY A 92 -2.01 7.00 -11.52
N PRO A 93 -2.52 8.02 -10.81
CA PRO A 93 -1.82 8.66 -9.70
C PRO A 93 -1.95 7.87 -8.40
N ILE A 94 -1.60 6.58 -8.39
CA ILE A 94 -1.64 5.71 -7.20
C ILE A 94 -0.50 6.04 -6.22
N TYR A 95 -0.41 5.28 -5.12
CA TYR A 95 0.50 5.42 -3.98
C TYR A 95 1.76 6.27 -4.20
N GLY A 96 2.67 5.88 -5.11
CA GLY A 96 3.93 6.60 -5.34
C GLY A 96 3.71 8.07 -5.73
N ALA A 97 2.77 8.35 -6.62
CA ALA A 97 2.39 9.72 -6.98
C ALA A 97 1.85 10.48 -5.75
N GLN A 98 0.98 9.86 -4.94
CA GLN A 98 0.46 10.53 -3.74
C GLN A 98 1.55 10.76 -2.68
N TRP A 99 2.47 9.81 -2.51
CA TRP A 99 3.53 9.87 -1.50
C TRP A 99 4.59 10.93 -1.82
N ARG A 100 4.92 11.12 -3.10
CA ARG A 100 6.01 12.00 -3.55
C ARG A 100 5.55 13.28 -4.24
N LYS A 101 4.34 13.29 -4.81
CA LYS A 101 3.82 14.35 -5.69
C LYS A 101 2.31 14.52 -5.49
N TRP A 102 1.84 14.62 -4.23
CA TRP A 102 0.43 14.86 -3.95
C TRP A 102 -0.03 16.16 -4.61
N GLU A 103 -0.99 16.08 -5.54
CA GLU A 103 -1.57 17.25 -6.19
C GLU A 103 -2.74 17.80 -5.38
N GLY A 104 -2.60 19.06 -4.96
CA GLY A 104 -3.61 19.83 -4.24
C GLY A 104 -4.17 20.98 -5.07
N ALA A 105 -5.11 21.72 -4.48
CA ALA A 105 -5.72 22.88 -5.13
C ALA A 105 -4.68 23.95 -5.53
N GLY A 106 -4.93 24.64 -6.65
CA GLY A 106 -4.08 25.73 -7.13
C GLY A 106 -2.72 25.29 -7.67
N GLY A 107 -2.58 24.03 -8.11
CA GLY A 107 -1.32 23.50 -8.66
C GLY A 107 -0.25 23.20 -7.60
N ARG A 108 -0.63 23.16 -6.32
CA ARG A 108 0.28 22.80 -5.24
C ARG A 108 0.65 21.32 -5.35
N VAL A 109 1.94 21.02 -5.26
CA VAL A 109 2.46 19.65 -5.16
C VAL A 109 3.15 19.47 -3.81
N VAL A 110 2.91 18.34 -3.13
CA VAL A 110 3.48 18.03 -1.80
C VAL A 110 4.22 16.69 -1.83
N ASP A 111 5.48 16.68 -1.40
CA ASP A 111 6.26 15.46 -1.16
C ASP A 111 6.10 15.03 0.31
N GLN A 112 5.07 14.23 0.57
CA GLN A 112 4.70 13.81 1.93
C GLN A 112 5.78 12.97 2.61
N LEU A 113 6.52 12.14 1.85
CA LEU A 113 7.63 11.36 2.42
C LEU A 113 8.78 12.25 2.86
N GLN A 114 9.14 13.25 2.05
CA GLN A 114 10.20 14.17 2.44
C GLN A 114 9.79 15.02 3.65
N ASP A 115 8.54 15.48 3.68
CA ASP A 115 7.97 16.24 4.79
C ASP A 115 7.98 15.44 6.10
N VAL A 116 7.49 14.19 6.09
CA VAL A 116 7.45 13.37 7.32
C VAL A 116 8.86 13.01 7.82
N VAL A 117 9.82 12.75 6.93
CA VAL A 117 11.22 12.48 7.32
C VAL A 117 11.85 13.71 7.95
N ASN A 118 11.59 14.90 7.41
CA ASN A 118 12.08 16.16 7.97
C ASN A 118 11.45 16.44 9.33
N GLU A 119 10.13 16.24 9.47
CA GLU A 119 9.41 16.45 10.72
C GLU A 119 9.85 15.46 11.80
N ILE A 120 10.11 14.17 11.49
CA ILE A 120 10.68 13.21 12.45
C ILE A 120 12.04 13.71 12.98
N ARG A 121 12.88 14.27 12.12
CA ARG A 121 14.22 14.75 12.50
C ARG A 121 14.15 16.03 13.34
N ALA A 122 13.26 16.95 13.00
CA ALA A 122 13.19 18.28 13.61
C ALA A 122 12.23 18.34 14.82
N ASN A 123 11.14 17.57 14.79
CA ASN A 123 10.05 17.59 15.75
C ASN A 123 9.43 16.18 15.92
N PRO A 124 10.17 15.23 16.51
CA PRO A 124 9.75 13.83 16.62
C PRO A 124 8.46 13.63 17.44
N ASP A 125 8.12 14.56 18.32
CA ASP A 125 6.91 14.50 19.16
C ASP A 125 5.64 14.96 18.42
N SER A 126 5.79 15.39 17.16
CA SER A 126 4.67 15.78 16.32
C SER A 126 3.65 14.64 16.20
N ARG A 127 2.39 14.95 16.50
CA ARG A 127 1.26 14.01 16.32
C ARG A 127 0.66 14.09 14.91
N ARG A 128 1.37 14.74 13.97
CA ARG A 128 0.94 15.02 12.61
C ARG A 128 1.87 14.39 11.56
N LEU A 129 2.66 13.41 11.97
CA LEU A 129 3.52 12.59 11.10
C LEU A 129 2.66 11.64 10.28
N ILE A 130 2.11 12.13 9.17
CA ILE A 130 1.10 11.44 8.37
C ILE A 130 1.52 11.47 6.90
N VAL A 131 1.32 10.34 6.24
CA VAL A 131 1.33 10.20 4.79
C VAL A 131 -0.02 9.61 4.40
N SER A 132 -0.69 10.22 3.43
CA SER A 132 -1.98 9.72 2.92
C SER A 132 -1.85 9.38 1.45
N ALA A 133 -2.39 8.22 1.04
CA ALA A 133 -2.63 7.91 -0.37
C ALA A 133 -4.06 8.29 -0.82
N TRP A 134 -4.96 8.63 0.12
CA TRP A 134 -6.37 8.85 -0.18
C TRP A 134 -6.65 10.28 -0.66
N ASN A 135 -6.31 10.57 -1.92
CA ASN A 135 -6.66 11.82 -2.58
C ASN A 135 -8.03 11.72 -3.24
N ALA A 136 -9.07 12.17 -2.52
CA ALA A 136 -10.46 12.04 -2.94
C ALA A 136 -10.77 12.61 -4.33
N ALA A 137 -10.01 13.61 -4.80
CA ALA A 137 -10.22 14.23 -6.10
C ALA A 137 -9.67 13.40 -7.26
N LEU A 138 -8.74 12.47 -7.00
CA LEU A 138 -8.03 11.69 -8.01
C LEU A 138 -8.33 10.18 -7.95
N ILE A 139 -9.21 9.73 -7.06
CA ILE A 139 -9.51 8.29 -6.88
C ILE A 139 -9.99 7.64 -8.18
N GLU A 140 -10.82 8.34 -8.96
CA GLU A 140 -11.37 7.81 -10.21
C GLU A 140 -10.33 7.73 -11.35
N ASP A 141 -9.20 8.44 -11.21
CA ASP A 141 -8.10 8.40 -12.17
C ASP A 141 -7.10 7.27 -11.87
N MET A 142 -7.27 6.57 -10.73
CA MET A 142 -6.42 5.46 -10.32
C MET A 142 -6.95 4.14 -10.87
N ALA A 143 -6.05 3.26 -11.35
CA ALA A 143 -6.43 1.91 -11.78
C ALA A 143 -7.13 1.11 -10.66
N LEU A 144 -6.74 1.36 -9.40
CA LEU A 144 -7.45 0.93 -8.20
C LEU A 144 -7.34 1.99 -7.10
N PRO A 145 -8.40 2.20 -6.31
CA PRO A 145 -8.31 2.99 -5.09
C PRO A 145 -7.26 2.43 -4.11
N PRO A 146 -6.60 3.28 -3.30
CA PRO A 146 -5.60 2.84 -2.34
C PRO A 146 -6.18 1.91 -1.28
N CYS A 147 -5.49 0.79 -1.02
CA CYS A 147 -5.80 -0.16 0.04
C CYS A 147 -5.10 0.20 1.36
N HIS A 148 -3.92 0.83 1.32
CA HIS A 148 -3.08 1.18 2.47
C HIS A 148 -2.61 2.64 2.46
#